data_AF-A0A533VCB1-F1
#
_entry.id   AF-A0A533VCB1-F1
#
_cell.length_a   1.000
_cell.length_b   1.000
_cell.length_c   1.000
_cell.angle_alpha   90.00
_cell.angle_beta   90.00
_cell.angle_gamma   90.00
#
_symmetry.space_group_name_H-M   'P 1'
#
loop_
_entity.id
_entity.type
_entity.pdbx_description
1 polymer ?
#
loop_
_entity_poly.entity_id
_entity_poly.type
_entity_poly.pdbx_seq_one_letter_code
_entity_poly.pdbx_strand_id
1 'polypeptide(L)'
;MNFDLHMTMILPEDISERISSFISGAMDFPFIKKDELISVLYLYGKKDRIINHTERILAVADKTVERLEHSIQYYRNAPKSIFDSEFSRNNYIRRQLQITVDHNNKNDNDAQDILKRRIITDPVILSECFSQHVAYYNQKYSFFIYGPLLENELTHDLRNLLSGKIAMLGYNKEQDELPFDHPILPLYIWAKENLPQRN
;
A
#
# COMPACT_ATOMS: atom_id res chain seq x y z
N MET A 1 11.47 13.87 13.98
CA MET A 1 10.55 12.92 14.65
C MET A 1 10.00 11.99 13.58
N ASN A 2 10.28 10.69 13.69
CA ASN A 2 9.96 9.69 12.68
C ASN A 2 8.97 8.71 13.32
N PHE A 3 7.69 8.72 12.94
CA PHE A 3 6.78 7.62 13.31
C PHE A 3 6.97 6.51 12.29
N ASP A 4 7.02 5.27 12.77
CA ASP A 4 7.26 4.10 11.92
C ASP A 4 6.01 3.82 11.07
N LEU A 5 6.08 4.12 9.78
CA LEU A 5 5.03 3.83 8.80
C LEU A 5 5.43 2.62 7.97
N HIS A 6 4.50 1.68 7.84
CA HIS A 6 4.60 0.60 6.88
C HIS A 6 3.48 0.70 5.87
N MET A 7 3.84 0.63 4.59
CA MET A 7 2.88 0.58 3.49
C MET A 7 3.04 -0.72 2.74
N THR A 8 1.93 -1.34 2.35
CA THR A 8 1.90 -2.51 1.47
C THR A 8 0.58 -2.54 0.70
N MET A 9 0.54 -3.21 -0.45
CA MET A 9 -0.73 -3.72 -0.98
C MET A 9 -0.97 -5.10 -0.37
N ILE A 10 -2.18 -5.34 0.13
CA ILE A 10 -2.59 -6.60 0.77
C ILE A 10 -3.44 -7.46 -0.17
N LEU A 11 -4.00 -6.86 -1.23
CA LEU A 11 -4.77 -7.55 -2.26
C LEU A 11 -4.42 -7.02 -3.65
N PRO A 12 -4.36 -7.89 -4.67
CA PRO A 12 -4.37 -9.36 -4.56
C PRO A 12 -3.07 -9.88 -3.91
N GLU A 13 -3.06 -11.12 -3.42
CA GLU A 13 -1.92 -11.71 -2.70
C GLU A 13 -0.64 -11.78 -3.56
N ASP A 14 -0.77 -11.97 -4.86
CA ASP A 14 0.32 -12.06 -5.84
C ASP A 14 0.75 -10.70 -6.41
N ILE A 15 0.23 -9.58 -5.89
CA ILE A 15 0.47 -8.23 -6.44
C ILE A 15 1.95 -7.87 -6.53
N SER A 16 2.75 -8.31 -5.57
CA SER A 16 4.20 -8.08 -5.55
C SER A 16 4.90 -8.70 -6.77
N GLU A 17 4.49 -9.90 -7.16
CA GLU A 17 5.03 -10.64 -8.30
C GLU A 17 4.59 -9.99 -9.61
N ARG A 18 3.33 -9.53 -9.68
CA ARG A 18 2.80 -8.81 -10.85
C ARG A 18 3.51 -7.47 -11.06
N ILE A 19 3.72 -6.68 -10.00
CA ILE A 19 4.52 -5.44 -10.05
C ILE A 19 5.93 -5.75 -10.54
N SER A 20 6.59 -6.77 -9.98
CA SER A 20 7.93 -7.17 -10.40
C SER A 20 7.96 -7.57 -11.88
N SER A 21 6.95 -8.31 -12.36
CA SER A 21 6.85 -8.76 -13.75
C SER A 21 6.56 -7.61 -14.71
N PHE A 22 5.76 -6.63 -14.29
CA PHE A 22 5.50 -5.43 -15.07
C PHE A 22 6.76 -4.58 -15.23
N ILE A 23 7.51 -4.38 -14.14
CA ILE A 23 8.78 -3.64 -14.14
C ILE A 23 9.81 -4.30 -15.06
N SER A 24 9.92 -5.63 -15.03
CA SER A 24 10.88 -6.37 -15.88
C SER A 24 10.46 -6.47 -17.35
N GLY A 25 9.24 -6.03 -17.70
CA GLY A 25 8.68 -6.15 -19.05
C GLY A 25 8.13 -7.54 -19.37
N ALA A 26 8.05 -8.45 -18.39
CA ALA A 26 7.41 -9.76 -18.54
C ALA A 26 5.87 -9.67 -18.52
N MET A 27 5.32 -8.51 -18.15
CA MET A 27 3.89 -8.24 -18.12
C MET A 27 3.60 -6.83 -18.63
N ASP A 28 2.42 -6.66 -19.23
CA ASP A 28 1.92 -5.39 -19.75
C ASP A 28 0.85 -4.79 -18.84
N PHE A 29 0.65 -3.48 -18.98
CA PHE A 29 -0.43 -2.79 -18.32
C PHE A 29 -1.75 -2.95 -19.11
N PRO A 30 -2.91 -3.13 -18.45
CA PRO A 30 -3.09 -3.33 -17.02
C PRO A 30 -2.75 -4.77 -16.59
N PHE A 31 -1.96 -4.92 -15.52
CA PHE A 31 -1.61 -6.23 -14.94
C PHE A 31 -2.55 -6.70 -13.82
N ILE A 32 -3.58 -5.91 -13.53
CA ILE A 32 -4.68 -6.23 -12.61
C ILE A 32 -5.97 -6.10 -13.40
N LYS A 33 -6.85 -7.09 -13.33
CA LYS A 33 -8.12 -7.11 -14.06
C LYS A 33 -9.14 -6.16 -13.43
N LYS A 34 -10.12 -5.74 -14.24
CA LYS A 34 -11.15 -4.76 -13.85
C LYS A 34 -11.99 -5.18 -12.65
N ASP A 35 -12.22 -6.48 -12.47
CA ASP A 35 -13.09 -7.04 -11.44
C ASP A 35 -12.34 -7.44 -10.16
N GLU A 36 -11.00 -7.45 -10.20
CA GLU A 36 -10.16 -7.76 -9.04
C GLU A 36 -10.27 -6.67 -7.98
N LEU A 37 -10.43 -7.10 -6.73
CA LEU A 37 -10.36 -6.24 -5.56
C LEU A 37 -8.88 -5.95 -5.26
N ILE A 38 -8.51 -4.68 -5.22
CA ILE A 38 -7.20 -4.25 -4.73
C ILE A 38 -7.36 -3.54 -3.40
N SER A 39 -6.35 -3.71 -2.55
CA SER A 39 -6.31 -3.00 -1.27
C SER A 39 -4.92 -2.57 -0.90
N VAL A 40 -4.81 -1.32 -0.47
CA VAL A 40 -3.58 -0.71 0.04
C VAL A 40 -3.70 -0.46 1.54
N LEU A 41 -2.69 -0.86 2.29
CA LEU A 41 -2.60 -0.72 3.74
C LEU A 41 -1.47 0.25 4.09
N TYR A 42 -1.78 1.18 4.98
CA TYR A 42 -0.83 2.00 5.71
C TYR A 42 -0.98 1.71 7.20
N LEU A 43 0.06 1.14 7.81
CA LEU A 43 0.10 0.84 9.23
C LEU A 43 1.07 1.80 9.92
N TYR A 44 0.52 2.69 10.74
CA TYR A 44 1.25 3.65 11.55
C TYR A 44 1.55 3.04 12.92
N GLY A 45 2.81 3.16 13.35
CA GLY A 45 3.29 2.52 14.57
C GLY A 45 3.53 1.03 14.38
N LYS A 46 4.04 0.58 13.22
CA LYS A 46 4.28 -0.86 12.98
C LYS A 46 5.19 -1.47 14.07
N LYS A 47 6.27 -0.81 14.46
CA LYS A 47 7.15 -1.28 15.55
C LYS A 47 6.59 -1.03 16.95
N ASP A 48 6.03 0.14 17.20
CA ASP A 48 5.66 0.60 18.55
C ASP A 48 4.23 1.14 18.59
N ARG A 49 3.56 0.95 19.73
CA ARG A 49 2.22 1.51 19.96
C ARG A 49 2.26 3.03 19.88
N ILE A 50 1.23 3.64 19.33
CA ILE A 50 1.06 5.09 19.30
C ILE A 50 0.47 5.51 20.64
N ILE A 51 1.33 6.06 21.50
CA ILE A 51 0.96 6.52 22.85
C ILE A 51 0.72 8.03 22.86
N ASN A 52 1.44 8.77 22.01
CA ASN A 52 1.40 10.24 21.92
C ASN A 52 1.20 10.68 20.46
N HIS A 53 0.69 11.89 20.27
CA HIS A 53 0.51 12.53 18.95
C HIS A 53 -0.48 11.84 18.00
N THR A 54 -1.47 11.13 18.55
CA THR A 54 -2.55 10.48 17.80
C THR A 54 -3.19 11.39 16.76
N GLU A 55 -3.64 12.58 17.17
CA GLU A 55 -4.28 13.56 16.28
C GLU A 55 -3.40 13.95 15.09
N ARG A 56 -2.09 14.08 15.32
CA ARG A 56 -1.13 14.42 14.27
C ARG A 56 -0.96 13.26 13.28
N ILE A 57 -0.98 12.01 13.75
CA ILE A 57 -0.87 10.83 12.90
C ILE A 57 -2.14 10.64 12.08
N LEU A 58 -3.32 10.87 12.68
CA LEU A 58 -4.59 10.90 11.95
C LEU A 58 -4.58 11.97 10.86
N ALA A 59 -4.13 13.19 11.17
CA ALA A 59 -3.99 14.26 10.18
C ALA A 59 -2.99 13.91 9.05
N VAL A 60 -1.98 13.07 9.32
CA VAL A 60 -1.10 12.53 8.26
C VAL A 60 -1.82 11.50 7.42
N ALA A 61 -2.62 10.62 8.02
CA ALA A 61 -3.44 9.64 7.30
C ALA A 61 -4.45 10.35 6.38
N ASP A 62 -5.17 11.35 6.87
CA ASP A 62 -6.09 12.17 6.07
C ASP A 62 -5.37 12.82 4.88
N LYS A 63 -4.21 13.46 5.11
CA LYS A 63 -3.39 14.00 4.02
C LYS A 63 -2.87 12.94 3.04
N THR A 64 -2.74 11.69 3.49
CA THR A 64 -2.35 10.59 2.61
C THR A 64 -3.52 10.20 1.71
N VAL A 65 -4.75 10.18 2.23
CA VAL A 65 -5.99 10.04 1.44
C VAL A 65 -6.06 11.13 0.38
N GLU A 66 -5.98 12.40 0.77
CA GLU A 66 -6.05 13.54 -0.17
C GLU A 66 -5.04 13.42 -1.31
N ARG A 67 -3.81 12.96 -1.01
CA ARG A 67 -2.77 12.75 -2.02
C ARG A 67 -3.10 11.61 -2.98
N LEU A 68 -3.62 10.49 -2.47
CA LEU A 68 -4.05 9.37 -3.31
C LEU A 68 -5.23 9.78 -4.21
N GLU A 69 -6.20 10.52 -3.67
CA GLU A 69 -7.32 11.04 -4.44
C GLU A 69 -6.86 11.99 -5.54
N HIS A 70 -5.96 12.93 -5.22
CA HIS A 70 -5.38 13.83 -6.21
C HIS A 70 -4.61 13.06 -7.30
N SER A 71 -3.86 12.02 -6.92
CA SER A 71 -3.17 11.13 -7.86
C SER A 71 -4.15 10.41 -8.79
N ILE A 72 -5.22 9.82 -8.25
CA ILE A 72 -6.27 9.16 -9.04
C ILE A 72 -6.91 10.15 -10.02
N GLN A 73 -7.24 11.36 -9.56
CA GLN A 73 -7.83 12.40 -10.42
C GLN A 73 -6.87 12.89 -11.50
N TYR A 74 -5.58 13.01 -11.19
CA TYR A 74 -4.56 13.29 -12.19
C TYR A 74 -4.57 12.22 -13.30
N TYR A 75 -4.54 10.93 -12.92
CA TYR A 75 -4.57 9.83 -13.87
C TYR A 75 -5.86 9.77 -14.71
N ARG A 76 -7.02 10.03 -14.10
CA ARG A 76 -8.31 10.06 -14.82
C ARG A 76 -8.39 11.18 -15.86
N ASN A 77 -7.79 12.33 -15.57
CA ASN A 77 -7.83 13.50 -16.44
C ASN A 77 -6.67 13.54 -17.46
N ALA A 78 -5.71 12.62 -17.34
CA ALA A 78 -4.58 12.53 -18.24
C ALA A 78 -4.93 11.86 -19.59
N PRO A 79 -4.14 12.09 -20.66
CA PRO A 79 -4.33 11.43 -21.94
C PRO A 79 -4.18 9.91 -21.82
N LYS A 80 -5.00 9.12 -22.51
CA LYS A 80 -4.96 7.64 -22.41
C LYS A 80 -3.58 7.01 -22.65
N SER A 81 -2.71 7.67 -23.43
CA SER A 81 -1.33 7.23 -23.69
C SER A 81 -0.48 7.09 -22.42
N ILE A 82 -0.85 7.73 -21.32
CA ILE A 82 -0.12 7.55 -20.05
C ILE A 82 -0.27 6.14 -19.47
N PHE A 83 -1.27 5.38 -19.93
CA PHE A 83 -1.48 3.97 -19.59
C PHE A 83 -0.84 3.01 -20.60
N ASP A 84 -0.14 3.52 -21.62
CA ASP A 84 0.69 2.66 -22.47
C ASP A 84 1.76 1.99 -21.60
N SER A 85 1.99 0.68 -21.80
CA SER A 85 2.91 -0.10 -20.97
C SER A 85 4.30 0.53 -20.88
N GLU A 86 4.85 1.02 -21.99
CA GLU A 86 6.17 1.65 -22.00
C GLU A 86 6.19 2.94 -21.17
N PHE A 87 5.17 3.79 -21.33
CA PHE A 87 5.09 5.06 -20.61
C PHE A 87 4.91 4.82 -19.11
N SER A 88 3.92 4.01 -18.73
CA SER A 88 3.62 3.70 -17.33
C SER A 88 4.81 3.01 -16.64
N ARG A 89 5.45 2.06 -17.31
CA ARG A 89 6.64 1.35 -16.80
C ARG A 89 7.81 2.28 -16.53
N ASN A 90 8.00 3.35 -17.32
CA ASN A 90 9.08 4.31 -17.11
C ASN A 90 9.03 4.98 -15.72
N ASN A 91 7.83 5.22 -15.16
CA ASN A 91 7.70 5.76 -13.80
C ASN A 91 8.25 4.78 -12.75
N TYR A 92 7.95 3.49 -12.90
CA TYR A 92 8.42 2.44 -12.00
C TYR A 92 9.92 2.22 -12.13
N ILE A 93 10.44 2.19 -13.36
CA ILE A 93 11.89 2.06 -13.63
C ILE A 93 12.64 3.26 -13.03
N ARG A 94 12.14 4.49 -13.21
CA ARG A 94 12.77 5.68 -12.64
C ARG A 94 12.85 5.59 -11.12
N ARG A 95 11.79 5.10 -10.46
CA ARG A 95 11.78 4.92 -9.01
C ARG A 95 12.70 3.77 -8.57
N GLN A 96 12.73 2.66 -9.29
CA GLN A 96 13.67 1.56 -9.07
C GLN A 96 15.13 2.03 -9.13
N LEU A 97 15.49 2.86 -10.12
CA LEU A 97 16.84 3.41 -10.25
C LEU A 97 17.21 4.28 -9.03
N GLN A 98 16.29 5.12 -8.55
CA GLN A 98 16.49 5.90 -7.32
C GLN A 98 16.77 5.00 -6.11
N ILE A 99 15.93 3.97 -5.91
CA ILE A 99 16.09 3.01 -4.81
C ILE A 99 17.44 2.28 -4.88
N THR A 100 17.87 1.93 -6.10
CA THR A 100 19.14 1.24 -6.35
C THR A 100 20.33 2.13 -5.97
N VAL A 101 20.32 3.39 -6.38
CA VAL A 101 21.35 4.37 -6.02
C VAL A 101 21.40 4.57 -4.50
N ASP A 102 20.24 4.72 -3.85
CA ASP A 102 20.14 4.88 -2.40
C ASP A 102 20.62 3.64 -1.62
N HIS A 103 20.51 2.45 -2.20
CA HIS A 103 20.97 1.20 -1.61
C HIS A 103 22.48 1.01 -1.76
N ASN A 104 23.05 1.27 -2.94
CA ASN A 104 24.50 1.13 -3.18
C ASN A 104 25.33 2.07 -2.29
N ASN A 105 24.77 3.23 -1.92
CA ASN A 105 25.40 4.14 -0.96
C ASN A 105 25.50 3.59 0.47
N LYS A 106 24.89 2.42 0.78
CA LYS A 106 24.82 1.85 2.13
C LYS A 106 25.73 0.64 2.40
N ASN A 107 26.60 0.24 1.47
CA ASN A 107 27.58 -0.86 1.64
C ASN A 107 26.99 -2.18 2.20
N ASP A 108 25.77 -2.56 1.78
CA ASP A 108 25.17 -3.85 2.16
C ASP A 108 25.57 -4.93 1.14
N ASN A 109 26.26 -5.98 1.61
CA ASN A 109 26.77 -7.09 0.75
C ASN A 109 25.71 -8.14 0.38
N ASP A 110 24.49 -8.08 0.93
CA ASP A 110 23.34 -8.92 0.57
C ASP A 110 22.39 -8.16 -0.40
N ALA A 111 22.92 -7.81 -1.57
CA ALA A 111 22.42 -6.65 -2.30
C ALA A 111 21.15 -6.89 -3.15
N GLN A 112 20.98 -8.06 -3.78
CA GLN A 112 19.96 -8.20 -4.82
C GLN A 112 18.55 -8.50 -4.31
N ASP A 113 18.38 -9.45 -3.39
CA ASP A 113 17.04 -9.83 -2.92
C ASP A 113 16.44 -8.78 -1.98
N ILE A 114 17.28 -8.11 -1.19
CA ILE A 114 16.88 -6.95 -0.38
C ILE A 114 16.44 -5.80 -1.29
N LEU A 115 17.18 -5.52 -2.36
CA LEU A 115 16.83 -4.48 -3.32
C LEU A 115 15.51 -4.80 -4.03
N LYS A 116 15.33 -6.04 -4.52
CA LYS A 116 14.06 -6.48 -5.12
C LYS A 116 12.89 -6.27 -4.18
N ARG A 117 13.01 -6.73 -2.92
CA ARG A 117 11.99 -6.52 -1.88
C ARG A 117 11.72 -5.04 -1.62
N ARG A 118 12.76 -4.20 -1.57
CA ARG A 118 12.60 -2.75 -1.40
C ARG A 118 11.85 -2.09 -2.54
N ILE A 119 12.04 -2.54 -3.78
CA ILE A 119 11.34 -2.00 -4.94
C ILE A 119 9.85 -2.34 -4.89
N ILE A 120 9.50 -3.62 -4.69
CA ILE A 120 8.09 -4.07 -4.67
C ILE A 120 7.32 -3.58 -3.44
N THR A 121 8.01 -3.19 -2.37
CA THR A 121 7.40 -2.62 -1.16
C THR A 121 7.58 -1.10 -1.06
N ASP A 122 8.10 -0.45 -2.12
CA ASP A 122 8.33 0.99 -2.09
C ASP A 122 6.99 1.74 -2.09
N PRO A 123 6.80 2.71 -1.16
CA PRO A 123 5.54 3.44 -1.07
C PRO A 123 5.12 4.19 -2.33
N VAL A 124 6.08 4.69 -3.13
CA VAL A 124 5.78 5.39 -4.38
C VAL A 124 5.28 4.40 -5.41
N ILE A 125 5.96 3.26 -5.57
CA ILE A 125 5.55 2.18 -6.47
C ILE A 125 4.13 1.68 -6.15
N LEU A 126 3.86 1.42 -4.86
CA LEU A 126 2.55 0.92 -4.43
C LEU A 126 1.44 1.96 -4.57
N SER A 127 1.72 3.24 -4.27
CA SER A 127 0.73 4.32 -4.42
C SER A 127 0.39 4.55 -5.90
N GLU A 128 1.41 4.50 -6.76
CA GLU A 128 1.28 4.59 -8.21
C GLU A 128 0.44 3.43 -8.74
N CYS A 129 0.75 2.19 -8.33
CA CYS A 129 0.00 0.99 -8.71
C CYS A 129 -1.50 1.10 -8.37
N PHE A 130 -1.81 1.47 -7.12
CA PHE A 130 -3.20 1.68 -6.70
C PHE A 130 -3.89 2.78 -7.52
N SER A 131 -3.24 3.95 -7.65
CA SER A 131 -3.84 5.11 -8.31
C SER A 131 -4.10 4.87 -9.81
N GLN A 132 -3.11 4.29 -10.51
CA GLN A 132 -3.22 3.98 -11.93
C GLN A 132 -4.32 2.95 -12.19
N HIS A 133 -4.41 1.91 -11.38
CA HIS A 133 -5.45 0.88 -11.54
C HIS A 133 -6.86 1.48 -11.42
N VAL A 134 -7.13 2.18 -10.31
CA VAL A 134 -8.43 2.81 -10.04
C VAL A 134 -8.80 3.78 -11.16
N ALA A 135 -7.84 4.60 -11.61
CA ALA A 135 -8.07 5.57 -12.67
C ALA A 135 -8.29 4.92 -14.04
N TYR A 136 -7.50 3.92 -14.41
CA TYR A 136 -7.59 3.24 -15.70
C TYR A 136 -8.97 2.63 -15.95
N TYR A 137 -9.52 1.95 -14.94
CA TYR A 137 -10.86 1.37 -15.03
C TYR A 137 -11.98 2.34 -14.65
N ASN A 138 -11.64 3.57 -14.29
CA ASN A 138 -12.55 4.58 -13.75
C ASN A 138 -13.44 4.03 -12.62
N GLN A 139 -12.83 3.25 -11.71
CA GLN A 139 -13.53 2.61 -10.59
C GLN A 139 -13.80 3.62 -9.49
N LYS A 140 -14.90 3.42 -8.75
CA LYS A 140 -15.06 4.08 -7.46
C LYS A 140 -14.04 3.54 -6.46
N TYR A 141 -13.86 4.23 -5.35
CA TYR A 141 -12.89 3.84 -4.33
C TYR A 141 -13.34 4.35 -2.97
N SER A 142 -12.81 3.74 -1.91
CA SER A 142 -13.09 4.15 -0.53
C SER A 142 -11.82 4.03 0.31
N PHE A 143 -11.71 4.91 1.32
CA PHE A 143 -10.63 4.90 2.30
C PHE A 143 -11.22 4.85 3.70
N PHE A 144 -10.61 4.01 4.55
CA PHE A 144 -11.03 3.82 5.93
C PHE A 144 -9.83 4.00 6.85
N ILE A 145 -9.94 4.88 7.83
CA ILE A 145 -8.93 5.10 8.86
C ILE A 145 -9.45 4.54 10.18
N TYR A 146 -8.64 3.70 10.81
CA TYR A 146 -8.93 3.03 12.06
C TYR A 146 -7.90 3.37 13.12
N GLY A 147 -8.40 3.55 14.35
CA GLY A 147 -7.60 3.55 15.56
C GLY A 147 -7.33 4.92 16.19
N PRO A 148 -6.45 4.98 17.21
CA PRO A 148 -5.63 3.87 17.71
C PRO A 148 -6.48 2.66 18.14
N LEU A 149 -6.19 1.48 17.59
CA LEU A 149 -7.01 0.29 17.80
C LEU A 149 -6.98 -0.13 19.27
N LEU A 150 -8.14 -0.26 19.90
CA LEU A 150 -8.24 -0.62 21.31
C LEU A 150 -8.21 -2.14 21.49
N GLU A 151 -7.69 -2.63 22.63
CA GLU A 151 -7.59 -4.07 22.88
C GLU A 151 -8.96 -4.77 22.94
N ASN A 152 -10.02 -4.06 23.35
CA ASN A 152 -11.38 -4.58 23.40
C ASN A 152 -12.07 -4.62 22.02
N GLU A 153 -11.53 -3.93 21.01
CA GLU A 153 -12.00 -3.97 19.62
C GLU A 153 -11.33 -5.10 18.82
N LEU A 154 -10.26 -5.70 19.37
CA LEU A 154 -9.45 -6.72 18.71
C LEU A 154 -9.73 -8.11 19.26
N THR A 155 -9.69 -9.10 18.36
CA THR A 155 -9.63 -10.51 18.75
C THR A 155 -8.35 -10.77 19.55
N HIS A 156 -8.40 -11.74 20.46
CA HIS A 156 -7.34 -11.98 21.45
C HIS A 156 -5.94 -12.12 20.82
N ASP A 157 -5.85 -12.83 19.70
CA ASP A 157 -4.64 -13.08 18.92
C ASP A 157 -4.09 -11.83 18.20
N LEU A 158 -4.91 -10.82 17.96
CA LEU A 158 -4.50 -9.57 17.30
C LEU A 158 -4.10 -8.46 18.28
N ARG A 159 -4.43 -8.59 19.57
CA ARG A 159 -4.14 -7.54 20.57
C ARG A 159 -2.66 -7.19 20.64
N ASN A 160 -1.79 -8.20 20.68
CA ASN A 160 -0.34 -7.98 20.71
C ASN A 160 0.22 -7.43 19.40
N LEU A 161 -0.51 -7.62 18.30
CA LEU A 161 -0.08 -7.23 16.95
C LEU A 161 -0.57 -5.85 16.54
N LEU A 162 -1.75 -5.42 16.95
CA LEU A 162 -2.42 -4.23 16.42
C LEU A 162 -2.82 -3.19 17.49
N SER A 163 -2.84 -3.55 18.77
CA SER A 163 -3.23 -2.63 19.85
C SER A 163 -2.39 -1.36 19.82
N GLY A 164 -3.07 -0.21 19.88
CA GLY A 164 -2.47 1.12 19.85
C GLY A 164 -1.89 1.52 18.49
N LYS A 165 -2.13 0.77 17.41
CA LYS A 165 -1.72 1.17 16.04
C LYS A 165 -2.86 1.90 15.35
N ILE A 166 -2.51 2.73 14.37
CA ILE A 166 -3.47 3.34 13.45
C ILE A 166 -3.28 2.67 12.09
N ALA A 167 -4.38 2.34 11.44
CA ALA A 167 -4.38 1.71 10.11
C ALA A 167 -5.23 2.54 9.15
N MET A 168 -4.74 2.74 7.93
CA MET A 168 -5.54 3.25 6.82
C MET A 168 -5.60 2.17 5.73
N LEU A 169 -6.81 1.85 5.30
CA LEU A 169 -7.09 0.90 4.22
C LEU A 169 -7.75 1.64 3.06
N GLY A 170 -7.21 1.49 1.86
CA GLY A 170 -7.83 1.95 0.62
C GLY A 170 -8.28 0.78 -0.24
N TYR A 171 -9.44 0.91 -0.89
CA TYR A 171 -10.03 -0.09 -1.79
C TYR A 171 -10.46 0.54 -3.11
N ASN A 172 -10.42 -0.21 -4.20
CA ASN A 172 -10.97 0.17 -5.51
C ASN A 172 -12.49 -0.07 -5.65
N LYS A 173 -13.22 -0.04 -4.53
CA LYS A 173 -14.67 -0.25 -4.45
C LYS A 173 -15.27 0.63 -3.36
N GLU A 174 -16.57 0.93 -3.45
CA GLU A 174 -17.31 1.52 -2.32
C GLU A 174 -17.55 0.46 -1.23
N GLN A 175 -17.91 0.91 -0.02
CA GLN A 175 -18.07 0.04 1.14
C GLN A 175 -19.09 -1.09 0.92
N ASP A 176 -20.20 -0.78 0.26
CA ASP A 176 -21.30 -1.69 -0.05
C ASP A 176 -20.97 -2.72 -1.15
N GLU A 177 -19.89 -2.50 -1.90
CA GLU A 177 -19.40 -3.40 -2.94
C GLU A 177 -18.27 -4.33 -2.47
N LEU A 178 -17.82 -4.19 -1.21
CA LEU A 178 -16.79 -5.03 -0.63
C LEU A 178 -17.33 -6.44 -0.31
N PRO A 179 -16.55 -7.50 -0.56
CA PRO A 179 -16.97 -8.89 -0.32
C PRO A 179 -16.82 -9.32 1.15
N PHE A 180 -16.79 -8.36 2.08
CA PHE A 180 -16.56 -8.61 3.50
C PHE A 180 -17.57 -7.83 4.33
N ASP A 181 -17.94 -8.39 5.49
CA ASP A 181 -18.87 -7.74 6.42
C ASP A 181 -18.32 -6.42 6.99
N HIS A 182 -17.00 -6.29 7.08
CA HIS A 182 -16.34 -5.09 7.55
C HIS A 182 -15.03 -4.82 6.81
N PRO A 183 -14.74 -3.56 6.38
CA PRO A 183 -13.54 -3.25 5.60
C PRO A 183 -12.22 -3.47 6.35
N ILE A 184 -12.22 -3.62 7.67
CA ILE A 184 -11.00 -3.90 8.45
C ILE A 184 -10.49 -5.35 8.31
N LEU A 185 -11.31 -6.29 7.83
CA LEU A 185 -10.99 -7.72 7.89
C LEU A 185 -9.70 -8.10 7.13
N PRO A 186 -9.40 -7.55 5.93
CA PRO A 186 -8.13 -7.83 5.25
C PRO A 186 -6.89 -7.44 6.07
N LEU A 187 -6.95 -6.38 6.89
CA LEU A 187 -5.85 -6.03 7.80
C LEU A 187 -5.63 -7.13 8.85
N TYR A 188 -6.69 -7.73 9.37
CA TYR A 188 -6.59 -8.76 10.40
C TYR A 188 -5.92 -10.02 9.86
N ILE A 189 -6.26 -10.43 8.64
CA ILE A 189 -5.64 -11.57 7.95
C ILE A 189 -4.16 -11.26 7.72
N TRP A 190 -3.87 -10.14 7.07
CA TRP A 190 -2.51 -9.73 6.76
C TRP A 190 -1.63 -9.63 8.02
N ALA A 191 -2.16 -9.06 9.11
CA ALA A 191 -1.43 -8.89 10.36
C ALA A 191 -1.02 -10.24 10.97
N LYS A 192 -1.87 -11.26 10.95
CA LYS A 192 -1.55 -12.60 11.49
C LYS A 192 -0.42 -13.28 10.71
N GLU A 193 -0.38 -13.06 9.41
CA GLU A 193 0.59 -13.68 8.50
C GLU A 193 1.93 -12.94 8.47
N ASN A 194 1.92 -11.62 8.67
CA ASN A 194 3.08 -10.77 8.36
C ASN A 194 3.67 -10.02 9.56
N LEU A 195 2.94 -9.89 10.68
CA LEU A 195 3.49 -9.26 11.89
C LEU A 195 4.08 -10.33 12.81
N PRO A 196 5.28 -10.09 13.38
CA PRO A 196 5.89 -11.05 14.30
C PRO A 196 5.03 -11.17 15.56
N GLN A 197 4.69 -12.40 15.93
CA GLN A 197 4.08 -12.67 17.23
C GLN A 197 5.09 -12.31 18.32
N ARG A 198 4.79 -11.28 19.10
CA ARG A 198 5.54 -10.99 20.32
C ARG A 198 5.03 -11.94 21.40
N ASN A 199 5.90 -12.88 21.79
CA ASN A 199 5.71 -13.76 22.94
C ASN A 199 5.62 -12.96 24.23
#